data_AF-A0A6A3KL47-F1
#
_entry.id   AF-A0A6A3KL47-F1
#
_cell.length_a   1.000
_cell.length_b   1.000
_cell.length_c   1.000
_cell.angle_alpha   90.00
_cell.angle_beta   90.00
_cell.angle_gamma   90.00
#
_symmetry.space_group_name_H-M   'P 1'
#
loop_
_entity.id
_entity.type
_entity.pdbx_description
1 polymer ?
#
loop_
_entity_poly.entity_id
_entity_poly.type
_entity_poly.pdbx_seq_one_letter_code
_entity_poly.pdbx_strand_id
1 'polypeptide(L)'
;MYKSMLDPSGGLTFEFDPLRPLHANEDSRLQWPEFPYKQVTIDRVRARAGKELTEEAAAGALLMACGQETGALFQVTQHNREDEGEDGHTIETGRRVLERRFLDERAAFRQAKREFIRGEKAKVVSILDAQAAKERAQQEQAELAAWKARQIVKRYEAGSKYDGDGVNENGVLIPHGFGTLWVPEEKYLTNVGRGADIKRVVRYEGDWKDGFMHGCGTYFWASGESWKGNFLRDEMQGKGVYTSSERDPDELNSGRGDTARESNNCEALRPNQRIRYFDASQHVCWGDELVRGCRVRLFDNRHFGDPLVSVVKRYNVDLEEETEAVVVRYDPKTDRHLLRKGETEETRWLSLSNTNFRVVVSRPIARLLDE
;
A
#
# COMPACT_ATOMS: atom_id res chain seq x y z
N MET A 1 -32.67 -29.44 3.84
CA MET A 1 -33.72 -29.89 4.76
C MET A 1 -33.11 -30.89 5.73
N TYR A 2 -33.49 -30.85 6.99
CA TYR A 2 -33.10 -31.83 8.01
C TYR A 2 -34.17 -32.93 8.05
N LYS A 3 -33.76 -34.19 8.04
CA LYS A 3 -34.66 -35.34 8.22
C LYS A 3 -34.55 -35.79 9.66
N SER A 4 -35.68 -35.92 10.35
CA SER A 4 -35.68 -36.32 11.76
C SER A 4 -35.18 -37.75 11.93
N MET A 5 -34.34 -38.00 12.94
CA MET A 5 -33.90 -39.37 13.27
C MET A 5 -34.95 -40.11 14.12
N LEU A 6 -35.91 -39.39 14.71
CA LEU A 6 -37.02 -39.94 15.50
C LEU A 6 -38.15 -40.52 14.63
N ASP A 7 -38.12 -40.26 13.32
CA ASP A 7 -39.09 -40.79 12.36
C ASP A 7 -38.39 -41.55 11.22
N PRO A 8 -38.23 -42.88 11.33
CA PRO A 8 -37.62 -43.69 10.29
C PRO A 8 -38.47 -43.79 9.01
N SER A 9 -39.74 -43.36 9.04
CA SER A 9 -40.61 -43.31 7.85
C SER A 9 -40.35 -42.06 6.98
N GLY A 10 -39.62 -41.07 7.50
CA GLY A 10 -39.20 -39.88 6.77
C GLY A 10 -40.28 -38.82 6.56
N GLY A 11 -41.41 -38.89 7.28
CA GLY A 11 -42.49 -37.90 7.25
C GLY A 11 -42.13 -36.60 7.97
N LEU A 12 -41.21 -36.62 8.93
CA LEU A 12 -40.70 -35.44 9.62
C LEU A 12 -39.46 -34.84 8.94
N THR A 13 -39.71 -33.93 8.00
CA THR A 13 -38.67 -33.11 7.35
C THR A 13 -38.78 -31.65 7.74
N PHE A 14 -37.66 -31.04 8.12
CA PHE A 14 -37.58 -29.64 8.51
C PHE A 14 -36.82 -28.83 7.45
N GLU A 15 -37.46 -27.79 6.93
CA GLU A 15 -36.80 -26.85 6.04
C GLU A 15 -35.85 -25.95 6.83
N PHE A 16 -34.64 -25.75 6.29
CA PHE A 16 -33.70 -24.79 6.86
C PHE A 16 -34.10 -23.39 6.41
N ASP A 17 -35.09 -22.82 7.06
CA ASP A 17 -35.49 -21.44 6.84
C ASP A 17 -34.67 -20.52 7.75
N PRO A 18 -33.74 -19.71 7.20
CA PRO A 18 -32.93 -18.77 7.97
C PRO A 18 -33.71 -17.54 8.44
N LEU A 19 -34.87 -17.23 7.85
CA LEU A 19 -35.69 -16.06 8.15
C LEU A 19 -36.88 -16.39 9.06
N ARG A 20 -37.16 -17.68 9.30
CA ARG A 20 -38.21 -18.14 10.21
C ARG A 20 -38.22 -17.47 11.58
N PRO A 21 -37.07 -17.17 12.25
CA PRO A 21 -37.08 -16.44 13.52
C PRO A 21 -37.69 -15.03 13.45
N LEU A 22 -37.78 -14.41 12.26
CA LEU A 22 -38.38 -13.09 12.08
C LEU A 22 -39.92 -13.13 11.96
N HIS A 23 -40.48 -14.31 11.69
CA HIS A 23 -41.92 -14.48 11.43
C HIS A 23 -42.55 -15.66 12.21
N ALA A 24 -41.77 -16.35 13.04
CA ALA A 24 -42.26 -17.45 13.85
C ALA A 24 -43.21 -16.90 14.92
N ASN A 25 -44.37 -17.54 15.04
CA ASN A 25 -45.39 -17.20 16.04
C ASN A 25 -44.77 -17.26 17.45
N GLU A 26 -44.88 -16.16 18.20
CA GLU A 26 -44.36 -15.97 19.56
C GLU A 26 -44.96 -16.95 20.61
N ASP A 27 -45.90 -17.80 20.21
CA ASP A 27 -46.67 -18.68 21.10
C ASP A 27 -45.89 -19.88 21.66
N SER A 28 -44.68 -20.19 21.14
CA SER A 28 -43.92 -21.37 21.58
C SER A 28 -42.99 -21.08 22.76
N ARG A 29 -43.30 -21.67 23.92
CA ARG A 29 -42.45 -21.60 25.13
C ARG A 29 -41.17 -22.43 25.01
N LEU A 30 -41.09 -23.36 24.05
CA LEU A 30 -39.96 -24.27 23.83
C LEU A 30 -38.70 -23.62 23.25
N GLN A 31 -38.74 -22.33 22.90
CA GLN A 31 -37.64 -21.60 22.26
C GLN A 31 -37.05 -22.35 21.03
N TRP A 32 -37.93 -23.01 20.28
CA TRP A 32 -37.61 -23.69 19.03
C TRP A 32 -38.59 -23.21 17.94
N PRO A 33 -38.25 -22.13 17.23
CA PRO A 33 -39.13 -21.50 16.22
C PRO A 33 -39.56 -22.44 15.08
N GLU A 34 -38.73 -23.44 14.77
CA GLU A 34 -38.96 -24.41 13.71
C GLU A 34 -39.70 -25.67 14.19
N PHE A 35 -40.09 -25.72 15.48
CA PHE A 35 -40.89 -26.81 15.99
C PHE A 35 -42.28 -26.84 15.29
N PRO A 36 -42.73 -27.99 14.77
CA PRO A 36 -43.84 -28.04 13.83
C PRO A 36 -45.22 -27.95 14.49
N TYR A 37 -45.32 -28.15 15.81
CA TYR A 37 -46.59 -28.18 16.52
C TYR A 37 -46.81 -26.96 17.42
N LYS A 38 -48.04 -26.47 17.48
CA LYS A 38 -48.42 -25.33 18.32
C LYS A 38 -48.34 -25.67 19.80
N GLN A 39 -48.07 -24.67 20.64
CA GLN A 39 -48.04 -24.80 22.11
C GLN A 39 -49.34 -25.39 22.68
N VAL A 40 -50.50 -25.03 22.10
CA VAL A 40 -51.82 -25.55 22.49
C VAL A 40 -51.90 -27.08 22.37
N THR A 41 -51.18 -27.69 21.44
CA THR A 41 -51.13 -29.15 21.26
C THR A 41 -50.30 -29.81 22.36
N ILE A 42 -49.17 -29.18 22.74
CA ILE A 42 -48.32 -29.62 23.85
C ILE A 42 -49.11 -29.55 25.16
N ASP A 43 -49.81 -28.44 25.40
CA ASP A 43 -50.62 -28.25 26.61
C ASP A 43 -51.76 -29.29 26.70
N ARG A 44 -52.38 -29.67 25.57
CA ARG A 44 -53.39 -30.74 25.53
C ARG A 44 -52.83 -32.11 25.88
N VAL A 45 -51.66 -32.47 25.36
CA VAL A 45 -50.98 -33.73 25.73
C VAL A 45 -50.62 -33.74 27.22
N ARG A 46 -50.10 -32.63 27.74
CA ARG A 46 -49.77 -32.48 29.18
C ARG A 46 -51.01 -32.62 30.07
N ALA A 47 -52.11 -31.95 29.72
CA ALA A 47 -53.36 -32.02 30.48
C ALA A 47 -53.91 -33.45 30.57
N ARG A 48 -53.72 -34.26 29.52
CA ARG A 48 -54.24 -35.63 29.42
C ARG A 48 -53.28 -36.70 29.94
N ALA A 49 -51.99 -36.41 30.03
CA ALA A 49 -50.97 -37.30 30.58
C ALA A 49 -50.78 -37.19 32.10
N GLY A 50 -51.24 -36.09 32.72
CA GLY A 50 -51.14 -35.84 34.17
C GLY A 50 -50.18 -34.69 34.54
N LYS A 51 -50.30 -34.16 35.77
CA LYS A 51 -49.70 -32.88 36.23
C LYS A 51 -48.16 -32.82 36.28
N GLU A 52 -47.45 -33.90 36.01
CA GLU A 52 -45.99 -33.99 36.20
C GLU A 52 -45.18 -34.14 34.89
N LEU A 53 -45.80 -33.94 33.71
CA LEU A 53 -45.09 -34.01 32.43
C LEU A 53 -44.45 -32.66 32.05
N THR A 54 -43.14 -32.65 31.84
CA THR A 54 -42.39 -31.48 31.33
C THR A 54 -42.82 -31.14 29.90
N GLU A 55 -42.60 -29.88 29.48
CA GLU A 55 -43.01 -29.43 28.15
C GLU A 55 -42.19 -30.13 27.06
N GLU A 56 -40.92 -30.36 27.34
CA GLU A 56 -39.94 -31.04 26.52
C GLU A 56 -40.29 -32.52 26.32
N ALA A 57 -40.72 -33.23 27.39
CA ALA A 57 -41.15 -34.62 27.28
C ALA A 57 -42.45 -34.76 26.46
N ALA A 58 -43.41 -33.83 26.63
CA ALA A 58 -44.62 -33.78 25.82
C ALA A 58 -44.33 -33.46 24.34
N ALA A 59 -43.38 -32.55 24.09
CA ALA A 59 -42.92 -32.22 22.75
C ALA A 59 -42.17 -33.39 22.08
N GLY A 60 -41.33 -34.11 22.83
CA GLY A 60 -40.67 -35.33 22.37
C GLY A 60 -41.66 -36.43 22.00
N ALA A 61 -42.70 -36.64 22.81
CA ALA A 61 -43.77 -37.59 22.50
C ALA A 61 -44.54 -37.22 21.22
N LEU A 62 -44.79 -35.92 21.00
CA LEU A 62 -45.43 -35.41 19.79
C LEU A 62 -44.54 -35.58 18.55
N LEU A 63 -43.22 -35.42 18.67
CA LEU A 63 -42.29 -35.70 17.56
C LEU A 63 -42.34 -37.18 17.18
N MET A 64 -42.25 -38.08 18.16
CA MET A 64 -42.31 -39.54 17.93
C MET A 64 -43.65 -39.98 17.30
N ALA A 65 -44.74 -39.31 17.65
CA ALA A 65 -46.08 -39.62 17.16
C ALA A 65 -46.49 -38.82 15.91
N CYS A 66 -45.56 -38.10 15.27
CA CYS A 66 -45.84 -37.26 14.09
C CYS A 66 -47.03 -36.31 14.31
N GLY A 67 -47.18 -35.76 15.52
CA GLY A 67 -48.21 -34.79 15.87
C GLY A 67 -49.56 -35.38 16.28
N GLN A 68 -49.71 -36.71 16.28
CA GLN A 68 -50.93 -37.36 16.75
C GLN A 68 -51.00 -37.35 18.28
N GLU A 69 -52.01 -36.68 18.84
CA GLU A 69 -52.19 -36.57 20.30
C GLU A 69 -52.38 -37.94 20.97
N THR A 70 -53.12 -38.85 20.33
CA THR A 70 -53.35 -40.22 20.82
C THR A 70 -52.06 -41.06 20.79
N GLY A 71 -51.27 -40.92 19.72
CA GLY A 71 -49.96 -41.56 19.61
C GLY A 71 -48.96 -41.01 20.63
N ALA A 72 -48.97 -39.70 20.90
CA ALA A 72 -48.11 -39.09 21.90
C ALA A 72 -48.43 -39.58 23.31
N LEU A 73 -49.72 -39.71 23.65
CA LEU A 73 -50.15 -40.30 24.93
C LEU A 73 -49.75 -41.77 25.04
N PHE A 74 -49.82 -42.52 23.94
CA PHE A 74 -49.33 -43.89 23.91
C PHE A 74 -47.82 -43.96 24.20
N GLN A 75 -47.01 -43.09 23.58
CA GLN A 75 -45.57 -43.00 23.85
C GLN A 75 -45.27 -42.67 25.33
N VAL A 76 -46.01 -41.73 25.92
CA VAL A 76 -45.87 -41.38 27.35
C VAL A 76 -46.25 -42.57 28.25
N THR A 77 -47.33 -43.28 27.95
CA THR A 77 -47.78 -44.43 28.76
C THR A 77 -46.88 -45.66 28.62
N GLN A 78 -46.30 -45.90 27.44
CA GLN A 78 -45.32 -46.98 27.25
C GLN A 78 -44.06 -46.76 28.09
N HIS A 79 -43.46 -45.58 28.01
CA HIS A 79 -42.22 -45.29 28.73
C HIS A 79 -42.44 -45.19 30.25
N ASN A 80 -43.65 -44.85 30.72
CA ASN A 80 -43.99 -44.91 32.16
C ASN A 80 -44.17 -46.36 32.68
N ARG A 81 -44.46 -47.36 31.84
CA ARG A 81 -44.62 -48.77 32.27
C ARG A 81 -43.29 -49.49 32.47
N GLU A 82 -42.25 -49.05 31.80
CA GLU A 82 -40.90 -49.60 31.92
C GLU A 82 -40.22 -49.19 33.25
N ASP A 83 -40.78 -48.21 33.96
CA ASP A 83 -40.31 -47.71 35.27
C ASP A 83 -40.67 -48.64 36.45
N GLU A 84 -41.61 -49.59 36.29
CA GLU A 84 -42.03 -50.52 37.37
C GLU A 84 -41.27 -51.86 37.37
N GLY A 85 -40.13 -51.93 36.68
CA GLY A 85 -39.26 -53.12 36.61
C GLY A 85 -38.44 -53.38 37.90
N GLU A 86 -38.24 -54.67 38.20
CA GLU A 86 -37.94 -55.28 39.50
C GLU A 86 -36.57 -55.00 40.16
N ASP A 87 -35.70 -54.16 39.60
CA ASP A 87 -34.32 -53.98 40.12
C ASP A 87 -34.02 -52.53 40.52
N GLY A 88 -33.72 -52.34 41.80
CA GLY A 88 -33.39 -51.06 42.47
C GLY A 88 -32.09 -50.39 42.05
N HIS A 89 -31.83 -50.29 40.74
CA HIS A 89 -30.91 -49.32 40.17
C HIS A 89 -31.71 -48.19 39.54
N THR A 90 -31.23 -46.96 39.69
CA THR A 90 -31.92 -45.73 39.29
C THR A 90 -32.20 -45.74 37.78
N ILE A 91 -33.31 -46.36 37.37
CA ILE A 91 -33.82 -46.32 36.00
C ILE A 91 -34.22 -44.88 35.73
N GLU A 92 -33.62 -44.30 34.70
CA GLU A 92 -33.94 -42.97 34.21
C GLU A 92 -35.44 -42.95 33.89
N THR A 93 -36.25 -42.28 34.71
CA THR A 93 -37.73 -42.28 34.57
C THR A 93 -38.10 -42.09 33.10
N GLY A 94 -38.99 -42.91 32.53
CA GLY A 94 -39.28 -42.92 31.09
C GLY A 94 -39.63 -41.54 30.48
N ARG A 95 -40.07 -40.61 31.33
CA ARG A 95 -40.23 -39.17 31.02
C ARG A 95 -38.93 -38.47 30.62
N ARG A 96 -37.82 -38.75 31.32
CA ARG A 96 -36.47 -38.24 31.00
C ARG A 96 -35.96 -38.77 29.67
N VAL A 97 -36.33 -39.99 29.28
CA VAL A 97 -35.98 -40.54 27.96
C VAL A 97 -36.63 -39.74 26.83
N LEU A 98 -37.91 -39.39 26.98
CA LEU A 98 -38.64 -38.56 25.99
C LEU A 98 -38.07 -37.13 25.91
N GLU A 99 -37.74 -36.54 27.06
CA GLU A 99 -37.08 -35.24 27.14
C GLU A 99 -35.69 -35.25 26.47
N ARG A 100 -34.87 -36.26 26.78
CA ARG A 100 -33.54 -36.42 26.19
C ARG A 100 -33.61 -36.56 24.67
N ARG A 101 -34.52 -37.38 24.15
CA ARG A 101 -34.73 -37.54 22.70
C ARG A 101 -35.15 -36.23 22.03
N PHE A 102 -36.02 -35.44 22.68
CA PHE A 102 -36.39 -34.11 22.18
C PHE A 102 -35.18 -33.17 22.13
N LEU A 103 -34.37 -33.15 23.19
CA LEU A 103 -33.18 -32.30 23.28
C LEU A 103 -32.10 -32.70 22.26
N ASP A 104 -31.87 -34.00 22.08
CA ASP A 104 -30.92 -34.54 21.10
C ASP A 104 -31.36 -34.19 19.68
N GLU A 105 -32.65 -34.36 19.36
CA GLU A 105 -33.21 -34.01 18.05
C GLU A 105 -33.10 -32.50 17.77
N ARG A 106 -33.40 -31.67 18.79
CA ARG A 106 -33.23 -30.22 18.71
C ARG A 106 -31.78 -29.82 18.49
N ALA A 107 -30.84 -30.48 19.16
CA ALA A 107 -29.41 -30.23 19.02
C ALA A 107 -28.91 -30.64 17.62
N ALA A 108 -29.31 -31.81 17.14
CA ALA A 108 -28.99 -32.31 15.80
C ALA A 108 -29.53 -31.39 14.70
N PHE A 109 -30.79 -30.94 14.81
CA PHE A 109 -31.37 -29.94 13.90
C PHE A 109 -30.56 -28.64 13.90
N ARG A 110 -30.25 -28.09 15.09
CA ARG A 110 -29.47 -26.85 15.22
C ARG A 110 -28.07 -27.00 14.62
N GLN A 111 -27.42 -28.14 14.80
CA GLN A 111 -26.12 -28.42 14.21
C GLN A 111 -26.22 -28.48 12.68
N ALA A 112 -27.16 -29.25 12.14
CA ALA A 112 -27.36 -29.36 10.69
C ALA A 112 -27.70 -28.01 10.05
N LYS A 113 -28.52 -27.18 10.71
CA LYS A 113 -28.83 -25.81 10.27
C LYS A 113 -27.57 -24.93 10.24
N ARG A 114 -26.71 -25.00 11.27
CA ARG A 114 -25.45 -24.25 11.31
C ARG A 114 -24.49 -24.67 10.20
N GLU A 115 -24.37 -25.96 9.93
CA GLU A 115 -23.52 -26.50 8.87
C GLU A 115 -24.02 -26.08 7.49
N PHE A 116 -25.34 -26.14 7.25
CA PHE A 116 -25.94 -25.64 6.03
C PHE A 116 -25.66 -24.15 5.81
N ILE A 117 -25.92 -23.31 6.83
CA ILE A 117 -25.65 -21.86 6.74
C ILE A 117 -24.16 -21.60 6.51
N ARG A 118 -23.28 -22.36 7.15
CA ARG A 118 -21.83 -22.23 6.95
C ARG A 118 -21.44 -22.58 5.50
N GLY A 119 -21.97 -23.67 4.96
CA GLY A 119 -21.73 -24.09 3.58
C GLY A 119 -22.23 -23.05 2.58
N GLU A 120 -23.44 -22.52 2.78
CA GLU A 120 -24.00 -21.52 1.87
C GLU A 120 -23.26 -20.18 1.95
N LYS A 121 -22.89 -19.73 3.16
CA LYS A 121 -22.02 -18.57 3.35
C LYS A 121 -20.67 -18.76 2.65
N ALA A 122 -20.06 -19.95 2.75
CA ALA A 122 -18.78 -20.23 2.09
C ALA A 122 -18.89 -20.14 0.56
N LYS A 123 -20.00 -20.60 -0.04
CA LYS A 123 -20.25 -20.43 -1.48
C LYS A 123 -20.39 -18.96 -1.87
N VAL A 124 -21.17 -18.20 -1.12
CA VAL A 124 -21.36 -16.75 -1.38
C VAL A 124 -20.04 -16.02 -1.28
N VAL A 125 -19.26 -16.28 -0.23
CA VAL A 125 -17.91 -15.71 -0.05
C VAL A 125 -17.02 -16.07 -1.23
N SER A 126 -16.99 -17.35 -1.64
CA SER A 126 -16.20 -17.78 -2.80
C SER A 126 -16.60 -17.07 -4.10
N ILE A 127 -17.88 -16.80 -4.32
CA ILE A 127 -18.36 -16.05 -5.50
C ILE A 127 -17.91 -14.59 -5.42
N LEU A 128 -18.06 -13.95 -4.26
CA LEU A 128 -17.64 -12.56 -4.05
C LEU A 128 -16.13 -12.40 -4.19
N ASP A 129 -15.35 -13.33 -3.63
CA ASP A 129 -13.90 -13.36 -3.76
C ASP A 129 -13.47 -13.55 -5.22
N ALA A 130 -14.16 -14.41 -5.97
CA ALA A 130 -13.90 -14.60 -7.39
C ALA A 130 -14.27 -13.35 -8.23
N GLN A 131 -15.31 -12.60 -7.86
CA GLN A 131 -15.65 -11.32 -8.49
C GLN A 131 -14.59 -10.26 -8.18
N ALA A 132 -14.23 -10.09 -6.90
CA ALA A 132 -13.20 -9.16 -6.48
C ALA A 132 -11.84 -9.46 -7.13
N ALA A 133 -11.49 -10.74 -7.32
CA ALA A 133 -10.28 -11.14 -8.03
C ALA A 133 -10.31 -10.73 -9.52
N LYS A 134 -11.46 -10.85 -10.19
CA LYS A 134 -11.63 -10.40 -11.59
C LYS A 134 -11.51 -8.89 -11.71
N GLU A 135 -12.12 -8.14 -10.79
CA GLU A 135 -12.04 -6.68 -10.77
C GLU A 135 -10.60 -6.20 -10.57
N ARG A 136 -9.86 -6.81 -9.63
CA ARG A 136 -8.44 -6.53 -9.43
C ARG A 136 -7.62 -6.81 -10.69
N ALA A 137 -7.83 -7.95 -11.35
CA ALA A 137 -7.14 -8.28 -12.59
C ALA A 137 -7.46 -7.28 -13.72
N GLN A 138 -8.71 -6.81 -13.82
CA GLN A 138 -9.09 -5.75 -14.76
C GLN A 138 -8.42 -4.42 -14.44
N GLN A 139 -8.34 -4.05 -13.16
CA GLN A 139 -7.65 -2.85 -12.72
C GLN A 139 -6.16 -2.91 -13.04
N GLU A 140 -5.48 -4.01 -12.71
CA GLU A 140 -4.06 -4.23 -13.05
C GLU A 140 -3.84 -4.16 -14.57
N GLN A 141 -4.74 -4.75 -15.36
CA GLN A 141 -4.66 -4.69 -16.81
C GLN A 141 -4.88 -3.26 -17.36
N ALA A 142 -5.81 -2.51 -16.76
CA ALA A 142 -6.06 -1.11 -17.10
C ALA A 142 -4.87 -0.21 -16.73
N GLU A 143 -4.25 -0.44 -15.57
CA GLU A 143 -3.04 0.26 -15.13
C GLU A 143 -1.86 -0.03 -16.06
N LEU A 144 -1.67 -1.30 -16.44
CA LEU A 144 -0.65 -1.69 -17.43
C LEU A 144 -0.92 -1.05 -18.80
N ALA A 145 -2.18 -1.03 -19.24
CA ALA A 145 -2.57 -0.40 -20.51
C ALA A 145 -2.34 1.12 -20.47
N ALA A 146 -2.70 1.78 -19.37
CA ALA A 146 -2.47 3.21 -19.15
C ALA A 146 -0.99 3.55 -19.04
N TRP A 147 -0.18 2.68 -18.43
CA TRP A 147 1.28 2.82 -18.43
C TRP A 147 1.85 2.66 -19.85
N LYS A 148 1.46 1.61 -20.58
CA LYS A 148 1.87 1.41 -21.98
C LYS A 148 1.47 2.56 -22.91
N ALA A 149 0.29 3.13 -22.69
CA ALA A 149 -0.20 4.28 -23.48
C ALA A 149 0.60 5.56 -23.22
N ARG A 150 1.18 5.71 -22.02
CA ARG A 150 2.08 6.82 -21.67
C ARG A 150 3.49 6.64 -22.20
N GLN A 151 3.92 5.41 -22.51
CA GLN A 151 5.26 5.16 -23.02
C GLN A 151 5.40 5.64 -24.46
N ILE A 152 6.40 6.46 -24.71
CA ILE A 152 6.69 7.08 -26.00
C ILE A 152 8.13 6.84 -26.39
N VAL A 153 8.35 6.67 -27.70
CA VAL A 153 9.70 6.69 -28.28
C VAL A 153 9.74 7.81 -29.30
N LYS A 154 10.49 8.86 -29.00
CA LYS A 154 10.64 10.03 -29.88
C LYS A 154 12.03 10.05 -30.47
N ARG A 155 12.11 10.04 -31.80
CA ARG A 155 13.36 10.21 -32.56
C ARG A 155 13.40 11.62 -33.09
N TYR A 156 14.43 12.36 -32.71
CA TYR A 156 14.63 13.73 -33.17
C TYR A 156 15.39 13.72 -34.49
N GLU A 157 15.14 14.71 -35.35
CA GLU A 157 15.88 14.92 -36.62
C GLU A 157 17.39 15.03 -36.38
N ALA A 158 17.77 15.48 -35.19
CA ALA A 158 19.12 15.56 -34.71
C ALA A 158 19.81 14.21 -34.42
N GLY A 159 19.12 13.07 -34.55
CA GLY A 159 19.62 11.73 -34.21
C GLY A 159 19.41 11.34 -32.74
N SER A 160 19.02 12.27 -31.88
CA SER A 160 18.70 11.99 -30.48
C SER A 160 17.47 11.07 -30.36
N LYS A 161 17.47 10.19 -29.37
CA LYS A 161 16.35 9.28 -29.06
C LYS A 161 15.89 9.51 -27.63
N TYR A 162 14.61 9.76 -27.45
CA TYR A 162 13.95 9.72 -26.17
C TYR A 162 13.12 8.44 -26.03
N ASP A 163 13.15 7.84 -24.85
CA ASP A 163 12.44 6.62 -24.48
C ASP A 163 11.93 6.78 -23.04
N GLY A 164 10.61 6.85 -22.85
CA GLY A 164 10.02 7.10 -21.53
C GLY A 164 8.58 7.54 -21.59
N ASP A 165 8.10 8.14 -20.51
CA ASP A 165 6.74 8.65 -20.42
C ASP A 165 6.52 9.89 -21.30
N GLY A 166 5.30 10.08 -21.78
CA GLY A 166 4.95 11.19 -22.65
C GLY A 166 3.49 11.58 -22.55
N VAL A 167 3.24 12.85 -22.87
CA VAL A 167 1.92 13.44 -22.97
C VAL A 167 1.67 13.90 -24.41
N ASN A 168 0.43 13.77 -24.87
CA ASN A 168 0.01 14.32 -26.15
C ASN A 168 -0.60 15.70 -25.92
N GLU A 169 0.11 16.75 -26.34
CA GLU A 169 -0.41 18.11 -26.34
C GLU A 169 -0.64 18.54 -27.79
N ASN A 170 -1.89 18.86 -28.14
CA ASN A 170 -2.27 19.37 -29.47
C ASN A 170 -1.81 18.47 -30.64
N GLY A 171 -1.78 17.15 -30.46
CA GLY A 171 -1.34 16.20 -31.49
C GLY A 171 0.18 16.00 -31.54
N VAL A 172 0.94 16.67 -30.67
CA VAL A 172 2.39 16.53 -30.54
C VAL A 172 2.71 15.71 -29.30
N LEU A 173 3.51 14.66 -29.49
CA LEU A 173 3.99 13.82 -28.40
C LEU A 173 5.21 14.47 -27.74
N ILE A 174 5.05 14.82 -26.46
CA ILE A 174 6.04 15.57 -25.69
C ILE A 174 6.54 14.69 -24.52
N PRO A 175 7.87 14.59 -24.32
CA PRO A 175 8.44 13.96 -23.13
C PRO A 175 7.88 14.54 -21.83
N HIS A 176 7.38 13.67 -20.95
CA HIS A 176 6.81 14.07 -19.66
C HIS A 176 6.83 12.89 -18.69
N GLY A 177 7.14 13.08 -17.41
CA GLY A 177 7.29 11.98 -16.45
C GLY A 177 8.70 11.40 -16.50
N PHE A 178 8.88 10.10 -16.26
CA PHE A 178 10.23 9.52 -16.23
C PHE A 178 10.68 9.07 -17.62
N GLY A 179 11.91 9.37 -18.02
CA GLY A 179 12.43 8.90 -19.29
C GLY A 179 13.92 9.10 -19.48
N THR A 180 14.43 8.44 -20.53
CA THR A 180 15.84 8.44 -20.91
C THR A 180 16.01 9.11 -22.27
N LEU A 181 16.90 10.10 -22.32
CA LEU A 181 17.38 10.69 -23.57
C LEU A 181 18.77 10.16 -23.90
N TRP A 182 18.96 9.76 -25.15
CA TRP A 182 20.23 9.38 -25.76
C TRP A 182 20.59 10.37 -26.85
N VAL A 183 21.81 10.89 -26.82
CA VAL A 183 22.32 11.82 -27.84
C VAL A 183 23.54 11.20 -28.54
N PRO A 184 23.55 11.09 -29.88
CA PRO A 184 24.65 10.46 -30.63
C PRO A 184 25.99 11.16 -30.43
N GLU A 185 27.05 10.36 -30.32
CA GLU A 185 28.42 10.83 -30.09
C GLU A 185 29.03 11.56 -31.31
N GLU A 186 28.61 11.18 -32.52
CA GLU A 186 29.13 11.71 -33.81
C GLU A 186 28.93 13.22 -33.98
N LYS A 187 28.02 13.84 -33.22
CA LYS A 187 27.81 15.29 -33.20
C LYS A 187 28.86 16.08 -32.41
N TYR A 188 29.81 15.40 -31.77
CA TYR A 188 30.79 16.02 -30.87
C TYR A 188 32.23 16.07 -31.42
N LEU A 189 32.49 15.41 -32.56
CA LEU A 189 33.83 15.30 -33.15
C LEU A 189 34.26 16.51 -34.01
N THR A 190 33.34 17.40 -34.38
CA THR A 190 33.70 18.60 -35.15
C THR A 190 34.05 19.76 -34.23
N ASN A 191 35.35 19.83 -33.94
CA ASN A 191 36.13 20.98 -33.45
C ASN A 191 36.26 21.20 -31.93
N VAL A 192 37.54 21.32 -31.55
CA VAL A 192 38.18 21.77 -30.30
C VAL A 192 38.49 20.64 -29.29
N GLY A 193 39.76 20.61 -28.87
CA GLY A 193 40.40 19.52 -28.12
C GLY A 193 39.82 19.23 -26.72
N ARG A 194 40.43 18.24 -26.06
CA ARG A 194 40.00 17.55 -24.81
C ARG A 194 39.68 18.41 -23.58
N GLY A 195 39.59 19.74 -23.68
CA GLY A 195 39.53 20.65 -22.53
C GLY A 195 38.28 21.49 -22.34
N ALA A 196 37.24 21.45 -23.19
CA ALA A 196 36.29 22.57 -23.24
C ALA A 196 34.77 22.27 -23.27
N ASP A 197 34.27 21.08 -22.94
CA ASP A 197 32.81 20.83 -23.06
C ASP A 197 32.17 20.11 -21.86
N ILE A 198 32.10 20.83 -20.74
CA ILE A 198 31.32 20.48 -19.53
C ILE A 198 29.78 20.54 -19.82
N LYS A 199 29.36 20.78 -21.06
CA LYS A 199 27.95 21.01 -21.43
C LYS A 199 27.33 19.96 -22.37
N ARG A 200 28.07 18.91 -22.75
CA ARG A 200 27.61 17.94 -23.74
C ARG A 200 27.00 16.70 -23.07
N VAL A 201 25.67 16.62 -23.11
CA VAL A 201 24.90 15.45 -22.65
C VAL A 201 25.05 14.30 -23.63
N VAL A 202 25.48 13.13 -23.16
CA VAL A 202 25.40 11.90 -23.97
C VAL A 202 24.15 11.11 -23.61
N ARG A 203 23.81 11.12 -22.32
CA ARG A 203 22.62 10.46 -21.80
C ARG A 203 22.05 11.25 -20.64
N TYR A 204 20.73 11.31 -20.54
CA TYR A 204 20.03 11.79 -19.36
C TYR A 204 18.97 10.79 -18.96
N GLU A 205 18.85 10.53 -17.66
CA GLU A 205 17.85 9.65 -17.07
C GLU A 205 17.18 10.35 -15.90
N GLY A 206 15.89 10.63 -16.00
CA GLY A 206 15.21 11.33 -14.91
C GLY A 206 13.83 11.78 -15.28
N ASP A 207 13.33 12.74 -14.50
CA ASP A 207 12.02 13.32 -14.73
C ASP A 207 12.07 14.36 -15.87
N TRP A 208 10.93 14.48 -16.53
CA TRP A 208 10.67 15.34 -17.69
C TRP A 208 9.37 16.08 -17.47
N LYS A 209 9.31 17.33 -17.93
CA LYS A 209 8.11 18.13 -17.93
C LYS A 209 8.11 19.07 -19.12
N ASP A 210 7.00 19.09 -19.85
CA ASP A 210 6.78 19.94 -21.03
C ASP A 210 7.92 19.84 -22.07
N GLY A 211 8.54 18.65 -22.17
CA GLY A 211 9.65 18.38 -23.10
C GLY A 211 11.04 18.75 -22.59
N PHE A 212 11.16 19.26 -21.36
CA PHE A 212 12.44 19.63 -20.74
C PHE A 212 12.78 18.68 -19.57
N MET A 213 14.07 18.50 -19.29
CA MET A 213 14.55 17.82 -18.08
C MET A 213 14.08 18.60 -16.86
N HIS A 214 13.50 17.88 -15.89
CA HIS A 214 12.92 18.46 -14.68
C HIS A 214 13.09 17.50 -13.50
N GLY A 215 12.81 17.94 -12.28
CA GLY A 215 12.77 17.05 -11.11
C GLY A 215 14.10 16.35 -10.86
N CYS A 216 14.07 15.09 -10.45
CA CYS A 216 15.28 14.34 -10.14
C CYS A 216 15.82 13.67 -11.41
N GLY A 217 17.13 13.77 -11.65
CA GLY A 217 17.75 13.12 -12.80
C GLY A 217 19.23 12.82 -12.62
N THR A 218 19.74 11.99 -13.53
CA THR A 218 21.15 11.66 -13.70
C THR A 218 21.58 12.06 -15.10
N TYR A 219 22.60 12.91 -15.17
CA TYR A 219 23.15 13.46 -16.38
C TYR A 219 24.54 12.90 -16.62
N PHE A 220 24.76 12.35 -17.81
CA PHE A 220 26.00 11.73 -18.22
C PHE A 220 26.70 12.61 -19.25
N TRP A 221 27.92 13.01 -18.92
CA TRP A 221 28.78 13.78 -19.81
C TRP A 221 29.52 12.89 -20.80
N ALA A 222 29.91 13.46 -21.94
CA ALA A 222 30.77 12.80 -22.91
C ALA A 222 32.16 12.43 -22.37
N SER A 223 32.61 13.10 -21.31
CA SER A 223 33.86 12.79 -20.60
C SER A 223 33.82 11.47 -19.82
N GLY A 224 32.64 10.85 -19.66
CA GLY A 224 32.45 9.67 -18.80
C GLY A 224 32.11 10.02 -17.35
N GLU A 225 32.00 11.31 -17.04
CA GLU A 225 31.56 11.79 -15.73
C GLU A 225 30.03 11.72 -15.64
N SER A 226 29.47 11.68 -14.42
CA SER A 226 28.02 11.75 -14.22
C SER A 226 27.63 12.64 -13.05
N TRP A 227 26.42 13.20 -13.10
CA TRP A 227 25.85 13.98 -12.01
C TRP A 227 24.41 13.62 -11.76
N LYS A 228 24.09 13.36 -10.50
CA LYS A 228 22.75 13.04 -10.02
C LYS A 228 22.25 14.17 -9.13
N GLY A 229 21.15 14.81 -9.51
CA GLY A 229 20.59 15.93 -8.78
C GLY A 229 19.29 16.44 -9.39
N ASN A 230 18.92 17.66 -9.04
CA ASN A 230 17.66 18.26 -9.49
C ASN A 230 17.82 19.07 -10.78
N PHE A 231 16.80 19.04 -11.64
CA PHE A 231 16.72 19.76 -12.90
C PHE A 231 15.52 20.68 -12.94
N LEU A 232 15.69 21.84 -13.58
CA LEU A 232 14.62 22.78 -13.84
C LEU A 232 14.76 23.31 -15.28
N ARG A 233 13.92 22.80 -16.19
CA ARG A 233 13.90 23.20 -17.61
C ARG A 233 15.28 23.08 -18.27
N ASP A 234 15.82 21.87 -18.24
CA ASP A 234 17.17 21.51 -18.72
C ASP A 234 18.35 22.05 -17.89
N GLU A 235 18.09 22.86 -16.86
CA GLU A 235 19.17 23.41 -16.04
C GLU A 235 19.41 22.57 -14.78
N MET A 236 20.67 22.21 -14.51
CA MET A 236 21.07 21.60 -13.24
C MET A 236 20.91 22.61 -12.11
N GLN A 237 20.30 22.20 -11.01
CA GLN A 237 20.00 23.06 -9.87
C GLN A 237 20.31 22.39 -8.53
N GLY A 238 20.78 23.21 -7.59
CA GLY A 238 21.00 22.84 -6.20
C GLY A 238 22.12 21.82 -6.01
N LYS A 239 21.95 21.02 -4.94
CA LYS A 239 22.90 19.97 -4.56
C LYS A 239 22.72 18.73 -5.43
N GLY A 240 23.83 18.18 -5.91
CA GLY A 240 23.85 16.84 -6.48
C GLY A 240 25.15 16.09 -6.21
N VAL A 241 25.15 14.81 -6.54
CA VAL A 241 26.31 13.93 -6.44
C VAL A 241 26.98 13.88 -7.80
N TYR A 242 28.23 14.32 -7.85
CA TYR A 242 29.09 14.22 -9.02
C TYR A 242 29.98 12.99 -8.91
N THR A 243 30.09 12.22 -9.99
CA THR A 243 30.98 11.07 -10.10
C THR A 243 32.01 11.36 -11.19
N SER A 244 33.30 11.29 -10.83
CA SER A 244 34.42 11.44 -11.78
C SER A 244 34.49 10.24 -12.75
N SER A 245 35.08 10.45 -13.92
CA SER A 245 35.29 9.44 -14.96
C SER A 245 36.35 8.37 -14.62
N GLU A 246 36.90 8.39 -13.40
CA GLU A 246 37.93 7.44 -12.99
C GLU A 246 37.37 6.02 -12.92
N ARG A 247 37.96 5.15 -13.75
CA ARG A 247 37.77 3.69 -13.78
C ARG A 247 37.87 3.12 -12.38
N ASP A 248 36.77 2.55 -11.90
CA ASP A 248 36.83 1.56 -10.84
C ASP A 248 37.51 0.30 -11.42
N PRO A 249 38.63 -0.19 -10.87
CA PRO A 249 39.23 -1.46 -11.29
C PRO A 249 38.29 -2.66 -11.10
N ASP A 250 37.26 -2.53 -10.26
CA ASP A 250 36.32 -3.59 -9.90
C ASP A 250 35.13 -3.77 -10.86
N GLU A 251 34.87 -2.83 -11.78
CA GLU A 251 33.81 -3.00 -12.80
C GLU A 251 34.14 -4.06 -13.85
N LEU A 252 35.41 -4.51 -13.94
CA LEU A 252 35.76 -5.62 -14.83
C LEU A 252 35.38 -7.01 -14.28
N ASN A 253 34.91 -7.12 -13.03
CA ASN A 253 34.68 -8.42 -12.38
C ASN A 253 33.26 -8.66 -11.83
N SER A 254 32.30 -7.76 -12.01
CA SER A 254 30.90 -7.99 -11.61
C SER A 254 30.06 -8.58 -12.75
N GLY A 255 30.56 -9.68 -13.30
CA GLY A 255 29.69 -10.62 -13.99
C GLY A 255 28.83 -11.38 -12.96
N ARG A 256 27.52 -11.08 -12.93
CA ARG A 256 26.40 -11.85 -12.36
C ARG A 256 25.99 -11.55 -10.91
N GLY A 257 24.67 -11.39 -10.72
CA GLY A 257 23.95 -11.48 -9.44
C GLY A 257 23.30 -10.14 -9.04
N ASP A 258 22.11 -9.83 -9.54
CA ASP A 258 20.80 -10.06 -8.90
C ASP A 258 20.56 -9.39 -7.53
N THR A 259 19.51 -8.53 -7.53
CA THR A 259 18.57 -8.19 -6.45
C THR A 259 19.05 -7.54 -5.15
N ALA A 260 18.71 -6.25 -4.98
CA ALA A 260 18.32 -5.59 -3.71
C ALA A 260 17.91 -4.15 -4.08
N ARG A 261 16.65 -3.72 -4.12
CA ARG A 261 15.77 -3.38 -2.98
C ARG A 261 16.54 -3.08 -1.70
N GLU A 262 16.77 -1.81 -1.41
CA GLU A 262 16.92 -1.20 -0.06
C GLU A 262 17.20 0.31 -0.26
N SER A 263 16.37 1.21 0.26
CA SER A 263 16.12 1.60 1.66
C SER A 263 16.89 2.86 2.01
N ASN A 264 16.11 3.87 2.42
CA ASN A 264 16.56 5.12 2.99
C ASN A 264 17.63 4.90 4.07
N ASN A 265 18.90 5.14 3.74
CA ASN A 265 19.93 5.43 4.72
C ASN A 265 21.03 6.24 4.04
N CYS A 266 21.69 7.10 4.79
CA CYS A 266 22.78 7.97 4.34
C CYS A 266 23.95 7.15 3.76
N GLU A 267 23.89 6.82 2.48
CA GLU A 267 24.99 6.19 1.75
C GLU A 267 26.18 7.16 1.74
N ALA A 268 27.27 6.78 2.40
CA ALA A 268 28.52 7.52 2.35
C ALA A 268 28.99 7.61 0.88
N LEU A 269 29.44 8.80 0.47
CA LEU A 269 29.92 9.02 -0.90
C LEU A 269 31.08 8.08 -1.21
N ARG A 270 31.07 7.49 -2.41
CA ARG A 270 32.19 6.69 -2.92
C ARG A 270 33.45 7.58 -3.09
N PRO A 271 34.66 7.00 -3.14
CA PRO A 271 35.90 7.78 -3.28
C PRO A 271 35.93 8.69 -4.52
N ASN A 272 35.29 8.28 -5.61
CA ASN A 272 35.17 9.04 -6.87
C ASN A 272 33.95 9.98 -6.90
N GLN A 273 33.19 10.07 -5.80
CA GLN A 273 31.99 10.88 -5.69
C GLN A 273 32.21 12.10 -4.79
N ARG A 274 31.73 13.26 -5.24
CA ARG A 274 31.77 14.50 -4.48
C ARG A 274 30.44 15.24 -4.58
N ILE A 275 30.09 15.98 -3.53
CA ILE A 275 28.92 16.86 -3.57
C ILE A 275 29.27 18.08 -4.41
N ARG A 276 28.44 18.35 -5.41
CA ARG A 276 28.60 19.47 -6.33
C ARG A 276 27.33 20.32 -6.31
N TYR A 277 27.49 21.63 -6.16
CA TYR A 277 26.39 22.58 -6.16
C TYR A 277 26.31 23.32 -7.51
N PHE A 278 25.10 23.39 -8.07
CA PHE A 278 24.79 24.14 -9.28
C PHE A 278 23.75 25.24 -9.02
N ASP A 279 23.93 26.39 -9.67
CA ASP A 279 22.93 27.46 -9.81
C ASP A 279 22.79 27.76 -11.31
N ALA A 280 21.60 27.51 -11.89
CA ALA A 280 21.34 27.72 -13.31
C ALA A 280 22.40 27.07 -14.23
N SER A 281 22.72 25.80 -13.97
CA SER A 281 23.78 25.02 -14.65
C SER A 281 25.21 25.55 -14.49
N GLN A 282 25.43 26.56 -13.66
CA GLN A 282 26.77 27.03 -13.33
C GLN A 282 27.26 26.37 -12.06
N HIS A 283 28.44 25.76 -12.13
CA HIS A 283 29.09 25.19 -10.96
C HIS A 283 29.39 26.30 -9.97
N VAL A 284 28.81 26.21 -8.78
CA VAL A 284 29.02 27.19 -7.72
C VAL A 284 30.25 26.82 -6.91
N CYS A 285 30.24 25.62 -6.31
CA CYS A 285 31.32 25.10 -5.48
C CYS A 285 31.17 23.61 -5.22
N TRP A 286 32.25 22.98 -4.76
CA TRP A 286 32.17 21.67 -4.14
C TRP A 286 31.68 21.79 -2.70
N GLY A 287 30.96 20.79 -2.19
CA GLY A 287 30.41 20.83 -0.83
C GLY A 287 31.47 20.92 0.26
N ASP A 288 32.65 20.34 0.01
CA ASP A 288 33.81 20.38 0.91
C ASP A 288 34.64 21.68 0.79
N GLU A 289 34.37 22.54 -0.19
CA GLU A 289 35.02 23.86 -0.32
C GLU A 289 34.38 24.94 0.56
N LEU A 290 33.16 24.71 1.06
CA LEU A 290 32.46 25.61 1.97
C LEU A 290 32.99 25.45 3.40
N VAL A 291 34.20 25.95 3.61
CA VAL A 291 34.94 25.86 4.88
C VAL A 291 34.80 27.13 5.72
N ARG A 292 35.36 27.09 6.93
CA ARG A 292 35.32 28.20 7.89
C ARG A 292 35.83 29.50 7.25
N GLY A 293 35.02 30.55 7.29
CA GLY A 293 35.33 31.87 6.76
C GLY A 293 34.70 32.19 5.40
N CYS A 294 34.15 31.20 4.70
CA CYS A 294 33.40 31.43 3.46
C CYS A 294 32.15 32.27 3.74
N ARG A 295 31.95 33.33 2.94
CA ARG A 295 30.72 34.15 2.99
C ARG A 295 29.71 33.60 2.00
N VAL A 296 28.52 33.30 2.47
CA VAL A 296 27.39 32.87 1.66
C VAL A 296 26.23 33.84 1.88
N ARG A 297 25.61 34.29 0.79
CA ARG A 297 24.32 34.96 0.84
C ARG A 297 23.25 33.90 0.79
N LEU A 298 22.42 33.87 1.83
CA LEU A 298 21.24 33.01 1.88
C LEU A 298 20.06 33.84 1.38
N PHE A 299 19.26 33.23 0.51
CA PHE A 299 18.05 33.83 0.00
C PHE A 299 16.86 33.07 0.58
N ASP A 300 15.92 33.78 1.21
CA ASP A 300 14.76 33.18 1.89
C ASP A 300 13.61 32.83 0.93
N ASN A 301 13.92 32.70 -0.35
CA ASN A 301 12.92 32.43 -1.38
C ASN A 301 12.24 31.07 -1.15
N ARG A 302 10.99 31.13 -0.67
CA ARG A 302 10.00 30.05 -0.66
C ARG A 302 9.66 29.61 -2.08
N HIS A 303 10.53 28.89 -2.77
CA HIS A 303 10.16 28.16 -3.99
C HIS A 303 10.73 26.74 -3.94
N PHE A 304 10.24 25.97 -2.97
CA PHE A 304 10.04 24.54 -3.11
C PHE A 304 8.57 24.28 -2.76
N GLY A 305 7.71 24.21 -3.77
CA GLY A 305 6.28 23.91 -3.59
C GLY A 305 5.32 24.79 -4.39
N ASP A 306 5.49 24.85 -5.71
CA ASP A 306 4.44 24.85 -6.75
C ASP A 306 4.97 25.48 -8.06
N PRO A 307 4.75 24.84 -9.23
CA PRO A 307 5.38 25.22 -10.48
C PRO A 307 4.61 26.36 -11.17
N LEU A 308 4.86 27.61 -10.77
CA LEU A 308 4.28 28.76 -11.46
C LEU A 308 5.13 29.20 -12.65
N VAL A 309 4.69 28.71 -13.82
CA VAL A 309 4.41 29.51 -15.02
C VAL A 309 5.02 30.92 -15.01
N SER A 310 6.30 31.05 -15.33
CA SER A 310 6.75 32.24 -16.04
C SER A 310 7.97 31.95 -16.90
N VAL A 311 7.92 32.55 -18.09
CA VAL A 311 8.64 32.22 -19.34
C VAL A 311 9.87 33.13 -19.51
N VAL A 312 10.44 33.66 -18.44
CA VAL A 312 11.47 34.70 -18.56
C VAL A 312 12.69 34.32 -17.74
N LYS A 313 13.83 34.18 -18.41
CA LYS A 313 15.16 34.39 -17.81
C LYS A 313 15.14 35.78 -17.17
N ARG A 314 14.70 35.88 -15.92
CA ARG A 314 14.91 37.09 -15.14
C ARG A 314 16.31 36.98 -14.58
N TYR A 315 17.28 37.50 -15.34
CA TYR A 315 18.39 38.19 -14.71
C TYR A 315 17.76 39.12 -13.67
N ASN A 316 17.93 38.82 -12.38
CA ASN A 316 17.30 39.50 -11.24
C ASN A 316 15.76 39.34 -11.18
N VAL A 317 15.29 38.28 -10.51
CA VAL A 317 14.09 38.41 -9.67
C VAL A 317 14.58 39.13 -8.41
N ASP A 318 13.91 40.20 -7.98
CA ASP A 318 14.24 40.89 -6.73
C ASP A 318 14.15 39.89 -5.58
N LEU A 319 15.31 39.38 -5.18
CA LEU A 319 15.48 38.47 -4.05
C LEU A 319 15.30 39.33 -2.80
N GLU A 320 14.11 39.28 -2.20
CA GLU A 320 13.89 39.95 -0.93
C GLU A 320 14.64 39.20 0.18
N GLU A 321 15.50 39.95 0.86
CA GLU A 321 16.40 39.57 1.97
C GLU A 321 17.67 38.77 1.59
N GLU A 322 18.76 39.52 1.35
CA GLU A 322 20.14 39.01 1.39
C GLU A 322 20.59 38.87 2.85
N THR A 323 20.38 37.70 3.46
CA THR A 323 21.05 37.43 4.74
C THR A 323 22.47 36.95 4.43
N GLU A 324 23.46 37.85 4.54
CA GLU A 324 24.87 37.45 4.51
C GLU A 324 25.19 36.60 5.73
N ALA A 325 25.77 35.42 5.52
CA ALA A 325 26.20 34.51 6.57
C ALA A 325 27.63 34.05 6.34
N VAL A 326 28.35 33.80 7.44
CA VAL A 326 29.70 33.25 7.42
C VAL A 326 29.66 31.79 7.83
N VAL A 327 30.22 30.90 7.01
CA VAL A 327 30.40 29.50 7.37
C VAL A 327 31.43 29.41 8.50
N VAL A 328 31.07 28.77 9.61
CA VAL A 328 31.91 28.64 10.80
C VAL A 328 32.51 27.24 10.91
N ARG A 329 31.74 26.20 10.61
CA ARG A 329 32.15 24.79 10.62
C ARG A 329 31.38 24.00 9.57
N TYR A 330 31.96 22.91 9.10
CA TYR A 330 31.32 21.93 8.23
C TYR A 330 31.37 20.56 8.92
N ASP A 331 30.24 19.86 8.94
CA ASP A 331 30.16 18.47 9.40
C ASP A 331 30.03 17.53 8.19
N PRO A 332 31.09 16.78 7.84
CA PRO A 332 31.08 15.89 6.68
C PRO A 332 30.18 14.66 6.86
N LYS A 333 29.81 14.29 8.10
CA LYS A 333 28.93 13.13 8.32
C LYS A 333 27.48 13.43 8.02
N THR A 334 27.05 14.67 8.24
CA THR A 334 25.65 15.10 8.04
C THR A 334 25.47 16.03 6.85
N ASP A 335 26.57 16.45 6.20
CA ASP A 335 26.60 17.48 5.14
C ASP A 335 25.86 18.76 5.57
N ARG A 336 26.16 19.21 6.79
CA ARG A 336 25.60 20.43 7.39
C ARG A 336 26.70 21.44 7.64
N HIS A 337 26.35 22.70 7.46
CA HIS A 337 27.22 23.84 7.66
C HIS A 337 26.68 24.65 8.85
N LEU A 338 27.55 24.97 9.80
CA LEU A 338 27.25 25.92 10.86
C LEU A 338 27.43 27.32 10.29
N LEU A 339 26.33 28.06 10.12
CA LEU A 339 26.35 29.41 9.57
C LEU A 339 26.12 30.43 10.68
N ARG A 340 26.92 31.50 10.70
CA ARG A 340 26.71 32.69 11.54
C ARG A 340 26.09 33.80 10.72
N LYS A 341 24.96 34.35 11.16
CA LYS A 341 24.26 35.44 10.45
C LYS A 341 25.01 36.78 10.64
N GLY A 342 25.56 37.34 9.56
CA GLY A 342 26.12 38.69 9.47
C GLY A 342 26.83 39.23 10.72
N GLU A 343 26.41 40.43 11.16
CA GLU A 343 26.90 41.18 12.33
C GLU A 343 26.40 40.61 13.68
N THR A 344 25.66 39.50 13.68
CA THR A 344 25.10 38.90 14.90
C THR A 344 25.90 37.66 15.32
N GLU A 345 25.86 37.32 16.62
CA GLU A 345 26.44 36.07 17.13
C GLU A 345 25.54 34.84 16.91
N GLU A 346 24.39 35.02 16.27
CA GLU A 346 23.44 33.94 16.01
C GLU A 346 24.03 32.91 15.04
N THR A 347 24.14 31.66 15.52
CA THR A 347 24.62 30.53 14.73
C THR A 347 23.54 29.48 14.55
N ARG A 348 23.43 28.92 13.34
CA ARG A 348 22.49 27.84 13.02
C ARG A 348 23.13 26.77 12.14
N TRP A 349 22.87 25.51 12.45
CA TRP A 349 23.23 24.39 11.59
C TRP A 349 22.22 24.26 10.45
N LEU A 350 22.65 24.53 9.23
CA LEU A 350 21.83 24.39 8.03
C LEU A 350 22.41 23.36 7.08
N SER A 351 21.54 22.57 6.46
CA SER A 351 21.94 21.88 5.24
C SER A 351 21.68 22.81 4.08
N LEU A 352 22.72 23.05 3.26
CA LEU A 352 22.60 23.87 2.07
C LEU A 352 21.88 23.14 0.92
N SER A 353 21.49 21.88 1.14
CA SER A 353 20.73 21.07 0.18
C SER A 353 19.41 21.70 -0.27
N ASN A 354 18.70 22.37 0.65
CA ASN A 354 17.40 23.00 0.39
C ASN A 354 17.43 24.53 0.55
N THR A 355 18.62 25.14 0.53
CA THR A 355 18.76 26.58 0.72
C THR A 355 19.30 27.20 -0.56
N ASN A 356 18.64 28.24 -1.08
CA ASN A 356 19.22 29.04 -2.15
C ASN A 356 20.34 29.88 -1.56
N PHE A 357 21.57 29.63 -2.00
CA PHE A 357 22.71 30.41 -1.54
C PHE A 357 23.64 30.78 -2.68
N ARG A 358 24.27 31.96 -2.58
CA ARG A 358 25.39 32.36 -3.45
C ARG A 358 26.63 32.53 -2.61
N VAL A 359 27.73 31.96 -3.07
CA VAL A 359 29.04 32.25 -2.47
C VAL A 359 29.41 33.68 -2.84
N VAL A 360 29.59 34.53 -1.83
CA VAL A 360 30.05 35.91 -2.05
C VAL A 360 31.55 35.83 -2.27
N VAL A 361 31.98 36.13 -3.50
CA VAL A 361 33.40 36.13 -3.87
C VAL A 361 34.08 37.35 -3.25
N SER A 362 34.32 37.31 -1.94
CA SER A 362 35.22 38.23 -1.27
C SER A 362 36.50 37.46 -0.93
N ARG A 363 37.47 37.55 -1.84
CA ARG A 363 38.81 36.90 -1.88
C ARG A 363 38.79 35.43 -2.33
N PRO A 364 39.80 35.01 -3.13
CA PRO A 364 39.85 33.66 -3.69
C PRO A 364 39.80 32.63 -2.57
N ILE A 365 39.24 31.45 -2.87
CA ILE A 365 39.40 30.23 -2.10
C ILE A 365 40.91 29.98 -2.01
N ALA A 366 41.54 30.59 -1.02
CA ALA A 366 42.94 30.44 -0.77
C ALA A 366 43.07 29.04 -0.20
N ARG A 367 43.80 28.19 -0.95
CA ARG A 367 44.55 27.08 -0.36
C ARG A 367 45.08 27.58 0.98
N LEU A 368 44.72 26.90 2.07
CA LEU A 368 45.43 27.04 3.33
C LEU A 368 46.90 26.86 3.00
N LEU A 369 47.62 27.99 2.90
CA LEU A 369 49.04 28.00 3.11
C LEU A 369 49.21 27.81 4.61
N ASP A 370 50.01 26.82 4.93
CA ASP A 370 50.46 26.44 6.26
C ASP A 370 50.76 27.68 7.12
N GLU A 371 50.24 27.66 8.35
CA GLU A 371 50.92 28.10 9.57
C GLU A 371 50.15 27.64 10.82
#